data_AF-A0A401TNH9-F1
#
_entry.id   AF-A0A401TNH9-F1
#
_cell.length_a   1.000
_cell.length_b   1.000
_cell.length_c   1.000
_cell.angle_alpha   90.00
_cell.angle_beta   90.00
_cell.angle_gamma   90.00
#
_symmetry.space_group_name_H-M   'P 1'
#
loop_
_entity.id
_entity.type
_entity.pdbx_description
1 polymer ?
#
loop_
_entity_poly.entity_id
_entity_poly.type
_entity_poly.pdbx_seq_one_letter_code
_entity_poly.pdbx_strand_id
1 'polypeptide(L)'
;NGKFPIISFQDIIDIARAKSKATGRTISVYPETKNPTWNNAQAIANGCGAPGSHPLEDALIKIIKENGLNAKDAPIIVQSFEPGSLKYMRSHGLETRQVQLIDGNGVDFKTGKVLLNNIANSRPYDWTVAGDSRTFDAMLTPEGLAEIKTYADGIGPWKAYIVPYKISPWKDSNADGTPYKGSTADASTQDATSVIADAHKLGLFVHVFTFRNEKKYLAADYRNDPSLEYLKFFRLGVDGVFTDFTHTGIAARAAYLRELGW
;
A
#
# COMPACT_ATOMS: atom_id res chain seq x y z
N ASN A 1 -7.74 22.97 -8.16
CA ASN A 1 -8.56 24.03 -8.83
C ASN A 1 -9.64 24.60 -7.90
N GLY A 2 -9.56 24.39 -6.57
CA GLY A 2 -10.47 25.02 -5.59
C GLY A 2 -11.93 24.57 -5.64
N LYS A 3 -12.30 23.59 -6.48
CA LYS A 3 -13.71 23.21 -6.69
C LYS A 3 -14.30 22.35 -5.58
N PHE A 4 -13.46 21.62 -4.85
CA PHE A 4 -13.87 20.76 -3.75
C PHE A 4 -13.06 21.11 -2.50
N PRO A 5 -13.69 21.17 -1.32
CA PRO A 5 -12.99 21.48 -0.08
C PRO A 5 -12.04 20.33 0.30
N ILE A 6 -10.99 20.67 1.03
CA ILE A 6 -10.24 19.69 1.81
C ILE A 6 -11.09 19.38 3.03
N ILE A 7 -11.31 18.10 3.32
CA ILE A 7 -12.06 17.64 4.50
C ILE A 7 -11.11 17.04 5.53
N SER A 8 -11.49 17.13 6.79
CA SER A 8 -10.73 16.57 7.90
C SER A 8 -10.90 15.06 8.00
N PHE A 9 -10.05 14.40 8.79
CA PHE A 9 -10.26 12.99 9.08
C PHE A 9 -11.55 12.73 9.89
N GLN A 10 -11.98 13.68 10.73
CA GLN A 10 -13.25 13.58 11.44
C GLN A 10 -14.44 13.52 10.45
N ASP A 11 -14.42 14.37 9.42
CA ASP A 11 -15.45 14.36 8.38
C ASP A 11 -15.53 13.00 7.67
N ILE A 12 -14.38 12.38 7.40
CA ILE A 12 -14.32 11.03 6.80
C ILE A 12 -14.94 9.98 7.72
N ILE A 13 -14.63 10.02 9.03
CA ILE A 13 -15.22 9.10 10.02
C ILE A 13 -16.74 9.29 10.07
N ASP A 14 -17.21 10.53 10.09
CA ASP A 14 -18.64 10.83 10.19
C ASP A 14 -19.39 10.42 8.91
N ILE A 15 -18.80 10.61 7.73
CA ILE A 15 -19.33 10.10 6.47
C ILE A 15 -19.42 8.58 6.49
N ALA A 16 -18.36 7.88 6.92
CA ALA A 16 -18.34 6.43 6.98
C ALA A 16 -19.42 5.89 7.93
N ARG A 17 -19.59 6.49 9.10
CA ARG A 17 -20.66 6.13 10.06
C ARG A 17 -22.06 6.38 9.49
N ALA A 18 -22.29 7.56 8.93
CA ALA A 18 -23.59 7.94 8.38
C ALA A 18 -23.98 6.99 7.23
N LYS A 19 -23.05 6.68 6.34
CA LYS A 19 -23.27 5.74 5.22
C LYS A 19 -23.40 4.29 5.70
N SER A 20 -22.70 3.92 6.77
CA SER A 20 -22.89 2.59 7.38
C SER A 20 -24.31 2.42 7.91
N LYS A 21 -24.81 3.42 8.66
CA LYS A 21 -26.19 3.44 9.16
C LYS A 21 -27.22 3.42 8.03
N ALA A 22 -27.00 4.23 6.98
CA ALA A 22 -27.96 4.34 5.88
C ALA A 22 -28.05 3.08 5.02
N THR A 23 -26.98 2.27 4.95
CA THR A 23 -26.91 1.10 4.08
C THR A 23 -27.02 -0.24 4.82
N GLY A 24 -26.93 -0.22 6.15
CA GLY A 24 -26.86 -1.43 6.97
C GLY A 24 -25.54 -2.22 6.82
N ARG A 25 -24.53 -1.65 6.13
CA ARG A 25 -23.21 -2.27 5.92
C ARG A 25 -22.16 -1.47 6.65
N THR A 26 -21.25 -2.13 7.35
CA THR A 26 -20.08 -1.46 7.93
C THR A 26 -19.16 -0.95 6.82
N ILE A 27 -18.90 0.35 6.81
CA ILE A 27 -17.92 1.01 5.94
C ILE A 27 -16.72 1.39 6.80
N SER A 28 -15.58 0.75 6.53
CA SER A 28 -14.34 1.01 7.26
C SER A 28 -13.56 2.19 6.67
N VAL A 29 -12.75 2.83 7.51
CA VAL A 29 -11.78 3.85 7.09
C VAL A 29 -10.36 3.29 7.13
N TYR A 30 -9.48 3.78 6.27
CA TYR A 30 -8.12 3.25 6.13
C TYR A 30 -7.07 4.39 6.06
N PRO A 31 -6.85 5.15 7.15
CA PRO A 31 -5.94 6.29 7.13
C PRO A 31 -4.47 5.86 6.97
N GLU A 32 -3.72 6.66 6.22
CA GLU A 32 -2.27 6.55 6.06
C GLU A 32 -1.58 7.74 6.74
N THR A 33 -0.56 7.49 7.59
CA THR A 33 0.33 8.56 8.06
C THR A 33 1.32 8.89 6.93
N LYS A 34 1.17 10.07 6.32
CA LYS A 34 2.00 10.49 5.18
C LYS A 34 3.31 11.08 5.70
N ASN A 35 4.45 10.55 5.24
CA ASN A 35 5.80 11.01 5.59
C ASN A 35 5.95 11.51 7.05
N PRO A 36 5.69 10.66 8.06
CA PRO A 36 5.54 11.11 9.44
C PRO A 36 6.73 11.86 10.00
N THR A 37 7.97 11.42 9.71
CA THR A 37 9.18 12.13 10.15
C THR A 37 9.19 13.59 9.68
N TRP A 38 8.81 13.85 8.42
CA TRP A 38 8.73 15.21 7.89
C TRP A 38 7.58 16.00 8.51
N ASN A 39 6.38 15.42 8.58
CA ASN A 39 5.19 16.11 9.13
C ASN A 39 5.33 16.43 10.62
N ASN A 40 5.99 15.57 11.40
CA ASN A 40 6.30 15.86 12.80
C ASN A 40 7.26 17.04 12.92
N ALA A 41 8.32 17.08 12.10
CA ALA A 41 9.23 18.23 12.07
C ALA A 41 8.50 19.54 11.71
N GLN A 42 7.60 19.50 10.73
CA GLN A 42 6.79 20.67 10.36
C GLN A 42 5.84 21.09 11.48
N ALA A 43 5.14 20.15 12.11
CA ALA A 43 4.23 20.44 13.21
C ALA A 43 4.98 21.11 14.38
N ILE A 44 6.13 20.56 14.79
CA ILE A 44 6.97 21.13 15.85
C ILE A 44 7.47 22.53 15.47
N ALA A 45 7.94 22.71 14.23
CA ALA A 45 8.39 24.02 13.74
C ALA A 45 7.28 25.09 13.76
N ASN A 46 6.02 24.66 13.64
CA ASN A 46 4.84 25.51 13.74
C ASN A 46 4.23 25.55 15.16
N GLY A 47 4.98 25.14 16.19
CA GLY A 47 4.56 25.21 17.59
C GLY A 47 3.62 24.10 18.06
N CYS A 48 3.43 23.06 17.24
CA CYS A 48 2.62 21.89 17.59
C CYS A 48 3.54 20.75 18.06
N GLY A 49 3.72 20.65 19.38
CA GLY A 49 4.53 19.60 20.02
C GLY A 49 5.93 20.07 20.43
N ALA A 50 6.54 19.32 21.35
CA ALA A 50 7.91 19.57 21.82
C ALA A 50 8.96 18.95 20.86
N PRO A 51 10.22 19.41 20.87
CA PRO A 51 11.30 18.73 20.15
C PRO A 51 11.36 17.24 20.48
N GLY A 52 11.38 16.39 19.45
CA GLY A 52 11.38 14.93 19.60
C GLY A 52 10.00 14.30 19.85
N SER A 53 8.91 15.08 19.89
CA SER A 53 7.54 14.55 19.94
C SER A 53 7.04 14.06 18.57
N HIS A 54 5.90 13.38 18.57
CA HIS A 54 5.28 12.77 17.38
C HIS A 54 3.85 13.30 17.18
N PRO A 55 3.67 14.62 16.97
CA PRO A 55 2.35 15.26 16.95
C PRO A 55 1.39 14.71 15.90
N LEU A 56 1.88 14.18 14.77
CA LEU A 56 1.03 13.52 13.76
C LEU A 56 0.41 12.23 14.31
N GLU A 57 1.25 11.33 14.84
CA GLU A 57 0.82 10.08 15.45
C GLU A 57 -0.06 10.34 16.67
N ASP A 58 0.32 11.27 17.55
CA ASP A 58 -0.44 11.63 18.73
C ASP A 58 -1.85 12.11 18.37
N ALA A 59 -1.97 12.97 17.34
CA ALA A 59 -3.26 13.43 16.84
C ALA A 59 -4.09 12.28 16.25
N LEU A 60 -3.47 11.36 15.51
CA LEU A 60 -4.15 10.19 14.94
C LEU A 60 -4.63 9.22 16.02
N ILE A 61 -3.80 8.92 17.03
CA ILE A 61 -4.18 8.07 18.16
C ILE A 61 -5.35 8.72 18.91
N LYS A 62 -5.27 10.02 19.18
CA LYS A 62 -6.31 10.77 19.89
C LYS A 62 -7.65 10.67 19.16
N ILE A 63 -7.71 11.01 17.87
CA ILE A 63 -8.97 11.00 17.11
C ILE A 63 -9.54 9.58 16.97
N ILE A 64 -8.70 8.55 16.84
CA ILE A 64 -9.15 7.14 16.83
C ILE A 64 -9.78 6.76 18.17
N LYS A 65 -9.14 7.11 19.29
CA LYS A 65 -9.66 6.82 20.64
C LYS A 65 -10.96 7.58 20.93
N GLU A 66 -11.02 8.88 20.62
CA GLU A 66 -12.23 9.70 20.81
C GLU A 66 -13.43 9.22 19.99
N ASN A 67 -13.15 8.55 18.86
CA ASN A 67 -14.17 7.95 18.01
C ASN A 67 -14.50 6.49 18.36
N GLY A 68 -13.93 5.94 19.45
CA GLY A 68 -14.18 4.55 19.85
C GLY A 68 -13.72 3.53 18.81
N LEU A 69 -12.72 3.87 18.00
CA LEU A 69 -12.20 3.05 16.92
C LEU A 69 -10.93 2.28 17.31
N ASN A 70 -10.47 2.37 18.56
CA ASN A 70 -9.21 1.78 19.01
C ASN A 70 -9.34 0.31 19.44
N ALA A 71 -9.70 -0.57 18.51
CA ALA A 71 -9.74 -2.02 18.73
C ALA A 71 -9.34 -2.77 17.46
N LYS A 72 -8.91 -4.03 17.58
CA LYS A 72 -8.47 -4.85 16.42
C LYS A 72 -9.60 -5.14 15.43
N ASP A 73 -10.82 -5.25 15.92
CA ASP A 73 -12.05 -5.52 15.16
C ASP A 73 -12.83 -4.25 14.77
N ALA A 74 -12.38 -3.08 15.23
CA ALA A 74 -12.97 -1.81 14.83
C ALA A 74 -12.88 -1.60 13.30
N PRO A 75 -13.80 -0.83 12.69
CA PRO A 75 -13.84 -0.58 11.25
C PRO A 75 -12.78 0.46 10.82
N ILE A 76 -11.53 0.23 11.20
CA ILE A 76 -10.37 1.05 10.87
C ILE A 76 -9.12 0.17 10.72
N ILE A 77 -8.28 0.51 9.75
CA ILE A 77 -6.92 -0.03 9.63
C ILE A 77 -5.98 1.15 9.38
N VAL A 78 -4.92 1.29 10.16
CA VAL A 78 -3.93 2.36 10.00
C VAL A 78 -2.76 1.84 9.18
N GLN A 79 -2.20 2.66 8.29
CA GLN A 79 -1.02 2.29 7.50
C GLN A 79 0.02 3.39 7.46
N SER A 80 1.26 3.00 7.17
CA SER A 80 2.37 3.92 6.94
C SER A 80 3.45 3.26 6.10
N PHE A 81 4.20 4.06 5.36
CA PHE A 81 5.49 3.62 4.79
C PHE A 81 6.62 3.64 5.82
N GLU A 82 6.51 4.45 6.89
CA GLU A 82 7.57 4.59 7.90
C GLU A 82 7.34 3.64 9.09
N PRO A 83 8.17 2.59 9.26
CA PRO A 83 8.00 1.63 10.36
C PRO A 83 8.11 2.28 11.74
N GLY A 84 8.90 3.35 11.87
CA GLY A 84 8.99 4.14 13.11
C GLY A 84 7.64 4.70 13.55
N SER A 85 6.83 5.17 12.62
CA SER A 85 5.47 5.68 12.88
C SER A 85 4.55 4.58 13.43
N LEU A 86 4.55 3.39 12.80
CA LEU A 86 3.73 2.26 13.23
C LEU A 86 4.17 1.70 14.58
N LYS A 87 5.48 1.60 14.81
CA LYS A 87 6.08 1.18 16.09
C LYS A 87 5.72 2.16 17.20
N TYR A 88 5.83 3.47 16.93
CA TYR A 88 5.43 4.53 17.86
C TYR A 88 3.95 4.41 18.23
N MET A 89 3.06 4.38 17.23
CA MET A 89 1.62 4.27 17.51
C MET A 89 1.27 3.01 18.30
N ARG A 90 1.89 1.87 17.98
CA ARG A 90 1.68 0.63 18.74
C ARG A 90 2.09 0.79 20.20
N SER A 91 3.28 1.34 20.48
CA SER A 91 3.77 1.50 21.84
C SER A 91 3.01 2.57 22.64
N HIS A 92 2.30 3.48 21.97
CA HIS A 92 1.48 4.54 22.58
C HIS A 92 -0.01 4.18 22.66
N GLY A 93 -0.31 2.88 22.62
CA GLY A 93 -1.63 2.32 22.91
C GLY A 93 -2.62 2.37 21.75
N LEU A 94 -2.13 2.39 20.50
CA LEU A 94 -2.96 2.10 19.34
C LEU A 94 -3.14 0.57 19.20
N GLU A 95 -4.36 0.11 19.37
CA GLU A 95 -4.75 -1.30 19.33
C GLU A 95 -5.36 -1.72 17.99
N THR A 96 -5.66 -0.76 17.10
CA THR A 96 -6.18 -1.04 15.77
C THR A 96 -5.24 -1.93 14.96
N ARG A 97 -5.78 -2.53 13.90
CA ARG A 97 -4.94 -3.18 12.89
C ARG A 97 -4.04 -2.15 12.22
N GLN A 98 -2.76 -2.51 12.04
CA GLN A 98 -1.76 -1.67 11.40
C GLN A 98 -1.15 -2.37 10.17
N VAL A 99 -0.78 -1.62 9.13
CA VAL A 99 -0.16 -2.15 7.91
C VAL A 99 1.11 -1.40 7.53
N GLN A 100 2.18 -2.16 7.32
CA GLN A 100 3.43 -1.66 6.73
C GLN A 100 3.28 -1.56 5.21
N LEU A 101 3.40 -0.36 4.65
CA LEU A 101 3.42 -0.13 3.21
C LEU A 101 4.83 -0.29 2.64
N ILE A 102 4.93 -0.84 1.43
CA ILE A 102 6.20 -1.20 0.80
C ILE A 102 6.17 -0.72 -0.67
N ASP A 103 6.99 0.30 -0.99
CA ASP A 103 6.98 0.98 -2.30
C ASP A 103 8.18 0.64 -3.19
N GLY A 104 8.18 1.17 -4.42
CA GLY A 104 9.35 1.23 -5.29
C GLY A 104 9.24 2.35 -6.33
N ASN A 105 10.31 2.56 -7.10
CA ASN A 105 10.39 3.71 -8.03
C ASN A 105 9.89 3.40 -9.44
N GLY A 106 9.77 2.12 -9.78
CA GLY A 106 9.49 1.65 -11.12
C GLY A 106 9.84 0.18 -11.27
N VAL A 107 9.73 -0.34 -12.48
CA VAL A 107 10.15 -1.70 -12.81
C VAL A 107 11.27 -1.64 -13.84
N ASP A 108 12.33 -2.41 -13.61
CA ASP A 108 13.29 -2.74 -14.63
C ASP A 108 12.62 -3.75 -15.58
N PHE A 109 12.11 -3.26 -16.70
CA PHE A 109 11.40 -4.08 -17.67
C PHE A 109 12.29 -5.15 -18.34
N LYS A 110 13.61 -5.08 -18.21
CA LYS A 110 14.52 -6.12 -18.71
C LYS A 110 14.57 -7.32 -17.76
N THR A 111 14.55 -7.07 -16.45
CA THR A 111 14.70 -8.11 -15.42
C THR A 111 13.40 -8.47 -14.69
N GLY A 112 12.40 -7.60 -14.74
CA GLY A 112 11.16 -7.67 -13.98
C GLY A 112 11.28 -7.18 -12.53
N LYS A 113 12.46 -6.75 -12.08
CA LYS A 113 12.67 -6.31 -10.70
C LYS A 113 12.12 -4.92 -10.45
N VAL A 114 11.64 -4.68 -9.23
CA VAL A 114 11.33 -3.32 -8.78
C VAL A 114 12.62 -2.51 -8.64
N LEU A 115 12.61 -1.27 -9.14
CA LEU A 115 13.71 -0.33 -9.09
C LEU A 115 13.73 0.42 -7.76
N LEU A 116 14.88 0.39 -7.09
CA LEU A 116 15.14 1.02 -5.78
C LEU A 116 16.33 1.99 -5.87
N ASN A 117 16.29 2.90 -6.85
CA ASN A 117 17.38 3.79 -7.24
C ASN A 117 17.06 5.29 -7.08
N ASN A 118 16.02 5.65 -6.32
CA ASN A 118 15.67 7.04 -6.00
C ASN A 118 15.50 7.23 -4.49
N ILE A 119 16.24 8.19 -3.93
CA ILE A 119 16.26 8.46 -2.49
C ILE A 119 14.88 8.78 -1.90
N ALA A 120 13.95 9.34 -2.68
CA ALA A 120 12.62 9.71 -2.20
C ALA A 120 11.70 8.51 -1.96
N ASN A 121 11.81 7.45 -2.77
CA ASN A 121 10.82 6.37 -2.83
C ASN A 121 11.44 4.95 -2.77
N SER A 122 12.75 4.80 -2.52
CA SER A 122 13.40 3.48 -2.40
C SER A 122 13.43 2.90 -1.00
N ARG A 123 13.18 3.73 0.01
CA ARG A 123 13.17 3.32 1.41
C ARG A 123 12.25 4.24 2.21
N PRO A 124 11.80 3.79 3.39
CA PRO A 124 11.18 4.66 4.37
C PRO A 124 12.01 5.92 4.67
N TYR A 125 11.35 7.05 4.87
CA TYR A 125 12.06 8.30 5.11
C TYR A 125 12.72 8.35 6.51
N ASP A 126 12.13 7.70 7.52
CA ASP A 126 12.76 7.50 8.83
C ASP A 126 14.07 6.70 8.73
N TRP A 127 14.14 5.67 7.88
CA TRP A 127 15.40 4.97 7.58
C TRP A 127 16.43 5.89 6.93
N THR A 128 16.00 6.77 6.04
CA THR A 128 16.90 7.77 5.41
C THR A 128 17.50 8.70 6.44
N VAL A 129 16.68 9.25 7.34
CA VAL A 129 17.14 10.14 8.41
C VAL A 129 18.04 9.41 9.42
N ALA A 130 17.77 8.13 9.68
CA ALA A 130 18.59 7.29 10.56
C ALA A 130 19.90 6.79 9.93
N GLY A 131 20.15 7.07 8.64
CA GLY A 131 21.32 6.55 7.93
C GLY A 131 21.27 5.05 7.61
N ASP A 132 20.09 4.43 7.71
CA ASP A 132 19.89 3.03 7.38
C ASP A 132 19.89 2.86 5.85
N SER A 133 20.76 1.98 5.35
CA SER A 133 20.98 1.74 3.93
C SER A 133 19.98 0.76 3.30
N ARG A 134 19.16 0.08 4.10
CA ARG A 134 18.14 -0.85 3.62
C ARG A 134 17.10 -0.14 2.75
N THR A 135 16.51 -0.91 1.84
CA THR A 135 15.46 -0.47 0.92
C THR A 135 14.19 -1.27 1.14
N PHE A 136 13.09 -0.87 0.51
CA PHE A 136 11.77 -1.50 0.71
C PHE A 136 11.75 -3.01 0.45
N ASP A 137 12.57 -3.54 -0.46
CA ASP A 137 12.69 -4.97 -0.70
C ASP A 137 13.23 -5.76 0.51
N ALA A 138 14.03 -5.14 1.38
CA ALA A 138 14.49 -5.76 2.63
C ALA A 138 13.32 -6.10 3.58
N MET A 139 12.18 -5.40 3.45
CA MET A 139 10.96 -5.69 4.22
C MET A 139 10.24 -6.96 3.76
N LEU A 140 10.54 -7.44 2.56
CA LEU A 140 9.88 -8.60 1.94
C LEU A 140 10.69 -9.90 2.08
N THR A 141 11.85 -9.86 2.74
CA THR A 141 12.58 -11.08 3.12
C THR A 141 11.92 -11.76 4.32
N PRO A 142 12.22 -13.04 4.60
CA PRO A 142 11.73 -13.71 5.81
C PRO A 142 12.01 -12.92 7.09
N GLU A 143 13.21 -12.33 7.21
CA GLU A 143 13.61 -11.52 8.37
C GLU A 143 12.84 -10.20 8.42
N GLY A 144 12.65 -9.53 7.28
CA GLY A 144 11.88 -8.29 7.19
C GLY A 144 10.41 -8.49 7.58
N LEU A 145 9.79 -9.57 7.08
CA LEU A 145 8.41 -9.92 7.44
C LEU A 145 8.28 -10.30 8.92
N ALA A 146 9.26 -11.01 9.48
CA ALA A 146 9.31 -11.31 10.91
C ALA A 146 9.45 -10.03 11.75
N GLU A 147 10.25 -9.06 11.31
CA GLU A 147 10.34 -7.74 11.95
C GLU A 147 8.99 -7.02 11.91
N ILE A 148 8.34 -6.96 10.74
CA ILE A 148 7.03 -6.34 10.55
C ILE A 148 5.99 -6.91 11.52
N LYS A 149 5.97 -8.23 11.71
CA LYS A 149 5.02 -8.90 12.58
C LYS A 149 5.07 -8.44 14.03
N THR A 150 6.18 -7.83 14.47
CA THR A 150 6.30 -7.30 15.84
C THR A 150 5.48 -6.03 16.08
N TYR A 151 5.09 -5.30 15.03
CA TYR A 151 4.38 -4.02 15.16
C TYR A 151 3.11 -3.90 14.30
N ALA A 152 3.06 -4.58 13.16
CA ALA A 152 1.94 -4.55 12.21
C ALA A 152 1.19 -5.89 12.13
N ASP A 153 -0.02 -5.81 11.59
CA ASP A 153 -0.95 -6.93 11.40
C ASP A 153 -1.01 -7.39 9.94
N GLY A 154 -0.49 -6.59 9.01
CA GLY A 154 -0.41 -6.91 7.60
C GLY A 154 0.62 -6.08 6.85
N ILE A 155 0.82 -6.41 5.58
CA ILE A 155 1.65 -5.66 4.64
C ILE A 155 0.81 -5.14 3.48
N GLY A 156 1.19 -3.98 2.96
CA GLY A 156 0.65 -3.45 1.72
C GLY A 156 1.77 -3.20 0.73
N PRO A 157 2.19 -4.21 -0.05
CA PRO A 157 3.22 -4.03 -1.05
C PRO A 157 2.66 -3.50 -2.37
N TRP A 158 3.52 -2.81 -3.13
CA TRP A 158 3.25 -2.54 -4.53
C TRP A 158 3.14 -3.85 -5.33
N LYS A 159 2.13 -3.96 -6.18
CA LYS A 159 1.78 -5.18 -6.94
C LYS A 159 2.94 -5.80 -7.74
N ALA A 160 3.92 -5.01 -8.17
CA ALA A 160 5.08 -5.49 -8.92
C ALA A 160 6.02 -6.38 -8.09
N TYR A 161 5.99 -6.30 -6.75
CA TYR A 161 6.73 -7.23 -5.88
C TYR A 161 6.11 -8.63 -5.82
N ILE A 162 4.82 -8.74 -6.11
CA ILE A 162 4.08 -10.01 -6.05
C ILE A 162 4.02 -10.63 -7.44
N VAL A 163 3.62 -9.87 -8.46
CA VAL A 163 3.61 -10.31 -9.85
C VAL A 163 4.55 -9.40 -10.65
N PRO A 164 5.82 -9.81 -10.81
CA PRO A 164 6.76 -9.11 -11.70
C PRO A 164 6.25 -9.11 -13.14
N TYR A 165 6.71 -8.17 -13.94
CA TYR A 165 6.44 -8.13 -15.38
C TYR A 165 7.67 -7.64 -16.14
N LYS A 166 7.94 -8.25 -17.29
CA LYS A 166 9.11 -7.93 -18.11
C LYS A 166 8.77 -7.90 -19.60
N ILE A 167 9.62 -7.25 -20.38
CA ILE A 167 9.54 -7.24 -21.84
C ILE A 167 10.54 -8.27 -22.37
N SER A 168 10.07 -9.23 -23.14
CA SER A 168 10.89 -10.28 -23.74
C SER A 168 10.41 -10.59 -25.16
N PRO A 169 11.27 -10.50 -26.19
CA PRO A 169 12.68 -10.08 -26.13
C PRO A 169 12.84 -8.59 -25.79
N TRP A 170 13.88 -8.25 -25.02
CA TRP A 170 14.26 -6.85 -24.78
C TRP A 170 15.05 -6.30 -25.98
N LYS A 171 14.76 -5.06 -26.36
CA LYS A 171 15.56 -4.31 -27.35
C LYS A 171 16.29 -3.17 -26.64
N ASP A 172 17.56 -2.96 -26.93
CA ASP A 172 18.32 -1.88 -26.28
C ASP A 172 18.04 -0.50 -26.94
N SER A 173 17.73 -0.48 -28.24
CA SER A 173 17.46 0.75 -29.00
C SER A 173 16.21 0.67 -29.88
N ASN A 174 15.65 1.83 -30.19
CA ASN A 174 14.63 2.02 -31.22
C ASN A 174 15.26 2.04 -32.63
N ALA A 175 14.43 2.00 -33.68
CA ALA A 175 14.88 2.00 -35.07
C ALA A 175 15.65 3.28 -35.45
N ASP A 176 15.39 4.39 -34.77
CA ASP A 176 16.09 5.67 -34.92
C ASP A 176 17.40 5.76 -34.11
N GLY A 177 17.79 4.67 -33.44
CA GLY A 177 18.99 4.60 -32.60
C GLY A 177 18.83 5.14 -31.18
N THR A 178 17.68 5.71 -30.82
CA THR A 178 17.44 6.21 -29.45
C THR A 178 17.30 5.06 -28.45
N PRO A 179 17.65 5.25 -27.16
CA PRO A 179 17.47 4.21 -26.14
C PRO A 179 16.01 3.78 -26.02
N TYR A 180 15.76 2.47 -26.01
CA TYR A 180 14.42 1.97 -25.78
C TYR A 180 14.00 2.15 -24.33
N LYS A 181 12.82 2.72 -24.13
CA LYS A 181 12.14 2.78 -22.84
C LYS A 181 10.88 1.96 -22.91
N GLY A 182 10.89 0.81 -22.23
CA GLY A 182 9.71 -0.03 -22.07
C GLY A 182 8.60 0.65 -21.27
N SER A 183 7.38 0.16 -21.46
CA SER A 183 6.22 0.53 -20.66
C SER A 183 5.51 -0.72 -20.12
N THR A 184 4.66 -0.55 -19.10
CA THR A 184 3.89 -1.67 -18.54
C THR A 184 3.02 -2.35 -19.60
N ALA A 185 2.44 -1.58 -20.53
CA ALA A 185 1.61 -2.10 -21.61
C ALA A 185 2.38 -2.96 -22.63
N ASP A 186 3.71 -2.90 -22.65
CA ASP A 186 4.57 -3.72 -23.49
C ASP A 186 5.06 -4.99 -22.76
N ALA A 187 4.93 -5.03 -21.43
CA ALA A 187 5.45 -6.08 -20.58
C ALA A 187 4.43 -7.20 -20.36
N SER A 188 4.90 -8.44 -20.24
CA SER A 188 4.06 -9.59 -19.86
C SER A 188 4.35 -9.99 -18.41
N THR A 189 3.33 -10.41 -17.67
CA THR A 189 3.53 -10.86 -16.29
C THR A 189 4.39 -12.11 -16.21
N GLN A 190 5.06 -12.26 -15.07
CA GLN A 190 5.86 -13.41 -14.72
C GLN A 190 5.13 -14.25 -13.66
N ASP A 191 5.76 -15.34 -13.26
CA ASP A 191 5.34 -16.12 -12.10
C ASP A 191 5.37 -15.26 -10.84
N ALA A 192 4.41 -15.51 -9.95
CA ALA A 192 4.29 -14.78 -8.71
C ALA A 192 5.45 -15.13 -7.77
N THR A 193 5.88 -14.15 -6.96
CA THR A 193 6.84 -14.35 -5.88
C THR A 193 6.19 -15.05 -4.69
N SER A 194 7.01 -15.49 -3.72
CA SER A 194 6.53 -16.12 -2.49
C SER A 194 5.97 -15.13 -1.45
N VAL A 195 5.99 -13.82 -1.72
CA VAL A 195 5.68 -12.75 -0.74
C VAL A 195 4.34 -12.98 -0.03
N ILE A 196 3.28 -13.36 -0.75
CA ILE A 196 1.97 -13.61 -0.15
C ILE A 196 2.06 -14.79 0.82
N ALA A 197 2.59 -15.93 0.36
CA ALA A 197 2.71 -17.14 1.16
C ALA A 197 3.60 -16.93 2.39
N ASP A 198 4.70 -16.17 2.26
CA ASP A 198 5.62 -15.91 3.36
C ASP A 198 5.02 -14.94 4.40
N ALA A 199 4.25 -13.94 3.97
CA ALA A 199 3.49 -13.09 4.88
C ALA A 199 2.41 -13.88 5.64
N HIS A 200 1.64 -14.72 4.94
CA HIS A 200 0.60 -15.55 5.55
C HIS A 200 1.14 -16.55 6.56
N LYS A 201 2.31 -17.16 6.34
CA LYS A 201 2.97 -18.04 7.32
C LYS A 201 3.22 -17.36 8.67
N LEU A 202 3.38 -16.04 8.68
CA LEU A 202 3.58 -15.23 9.89
C LEU A 202 2.28 -14.61 10.44
N GLY A 203 1.14 -14.90 9.80
CA GLY A 203 -0.15 -14.32 10.14
C GLY A 203 -0.23 -12.82 9.83
N LEU A 204 0.44 -12.37 8.77
CA LEU A 204 0.30 -11.03 8.19
C LEU A 204 -0.66 -11.10 7.00
N PHE A 205 -1.75 -10.33 7.02
CA PHE A 205 -2.61 -10.18 5.84
C PHE A 205 -1.96 -9.28 4.78
N VAL A 206 -2.36 -9.42 3.52
CA VAL A 206 -1.75 -8.73 2.37
C VAL A 206 -2.78 -7.89 1.61
N HIS A 207 -2.62 -6.56 1.67
CA HIS A 207 -3.47 -5.60 0.95
C HIS A 207 -2.68 -4.87 -0.14
N VAL A 208 -2.80 -5.33 -1.38
CA VAL A 208 -1.89 -4.92 -2.47
C VAL A 208 -2.35 -3.63 -3.13
N PHE A 209 -1.42 -2.75 -3.51
CA PHE A 209 -1.72 -1.51 -4.23
C PHE A 209 -0.95 -1.36 -5.56
N THR A 210 -1.37 -0.52 -6.51
CA THR A 210 -2.73 0.02 -6.72
C THR A 210 -3.24 -0.49 -8.06
N PHE A 211 -4.47 -0.96 -8.09
CA PHE A 211 -5.13 -1.47 -9.30
C PHE A 211 -5.84 -0.31 -10.03
N ARG A 212 -5.53 -0.19 -11.32
CA ARG A 212 -5.92 0.93 -12.18
C ARG A 212 -6.36 0.43 -13.55
N ASN A 213 -7.44 1.00 -14.08
CA ASN A 213 -8.04 0.53 -15.32
C ASN A 213 -7.33 1.04 -16.57
N GLU A 214 -6.58 2.13 -16.46
CA GLU A 214 -5.96 2.74 -17.62
C GLU A 214 -4.89 1.81 -18.22
N LYS A 215 -4.94 1.64 -19.54
CA LYS A 215 -4.05 0.78 -20.33
C LYS A 215 -2.57 0.89 -19.95
N LYS A 216 -2.08 2.09 -19.66
CA LYS A 216 -0.67 2.33 -19.29
C LYS A 216 -0.22 1.63 -18.01
N TYR A 217 -1.15 1.15 -17.17
CA TYR A 217 -0.89 0.45 -15.91
C TYR A 217 -1.15 -1.06 -15.98
N LEU A 218 -1.58 -1.57 -17.12
CA LEU A 218 -1.92 -2.98 -17.34
C LEU A 218 -0.82 -3.65 -18.17
N ALA A 219 -0.38 -4.82 -17.74
CA ALA A 219 0.50 -5.68 -18.53
C ALA A 219 -0.20 -6.16 -19.82
N ALA A 220 0.59 -6.45 -20.86
CA ALA A 220 0.12 -6.81 -22.19
C ALA A 220 -0.81 -8.04 -22.20
N ASP A 221 -0.52 -9.02 -21.36
CA ASP A 221 -1.26 -10.27 -21.18
C ASP A 221 -2.65 -10.08 -20.54
N TYR A 222 -2.89 -8.94 -19.87
CA TYR A 222 -4.24 -8.56 -19.46
C TYR A 222 -5.08 -8.02 -20.61
N ARG A 223 -4.51 -7.79 -21.80
CA ARG A 223 -5.27 -7.40 -23.02
C ARG A 223 -6.17 -6.18 -22.82
N ASN A 224 -5.73 -5.22 -22.01
CA ASN A 224 -6.49 -4.03 -21.58
C ASN A 224 -7.78 -4.33 -20.78
N ASP A 225 -7.96 -5.55 -20.28
CA ASP A 225 -9.03 -5.91 -19.36
C ASP A 225 -8.48 -5.90 -17.92
N PRO A 226 -8.78 -4.87 -17.12
CA PRO A 226 -8.30 -4.79 -15.74
C PRO A 226 -8.82 -5.94 -14.87
N SER A 227 -9.95 -6.54 -15.20
CA SER A 227 -10.55 -7.67 -14.47
C SER A 227 -9.60 -8.86 -14.39
N LEU A 228 -8.80 -9.09 -15.43
CA LEU A 228 -7.82 -10.17 -15.46
C LEU A 228 -6.70 -9.96 -14.44
N GLU A 229 -6.31 -8.70 -14.19
CA GLU A 229 -5.35 -8.38 -13.14
C GLU A 229 -5.92 -8.69 -11.75
N TYR A 230 -7.14 -8.20 -11.45
CA TYR A 230 -7.79 -8.51 -10.17
C TYR A 230 -7.94 -10.02 -9.95
N LEU A 231 -8.44 -10.75 -10.95
CA LEU A 231 -8.62 -12.21 -10.86
C LEU A 231 -7.28 -12.92 -10.62
N LYS A 232 -6.19 -12.49 -11.27
CA LYS A 232 -4.85 -13.04 -11.01
C LYS A 232 -4.47 -12.88 -9.55
N PHE A 233 -4.60 -11.67 -8.98
CA PHE A 233 -4.22 -11.43 -7.59
C PHE A 233 -5.16 -12.09 -6.57
N PHE A 234 -6.47 -12.15 -6.82
CA PHE A 234 -7.40 -12.88 -5.96
C PHE A 234 -7.10 -14.38 -5.91
N ARG A 235 -6.78 -14.99 -7.05
CA ARG A 235 -6.35 -16.40 -7.11
C ARG A 235 -5.01 -16.66 -6.43
N LEU A 236 -4.14 -15.66 -6.35
CA LEU A 236 -2.90 -15.72 -5.57
C LEU A 236 -3.14 -15.58 -4.06
N GLY A 237 -4.37 -15.27 -3.63
CA GLY A 237 -4.75 -15.24 -2.23
C GLY A 237 -4.54 -13.90 -1.53
N VAL A 238 -4.50 -12.77 -2.24
CA VAL A 238 -4.48 -11.46 -1.56
C VAL A 238 -5.74 -11.27 -0.69
N ASP A 239 -5.56 -10.73 0.51
CA ASP A 239 -6.67 -10.48 1.46
C ASP A 239 -7.50 -9.24 1.08
N GLY A 240 -6.90 -8.35 0.28
CA GLY A 240 -7.52 -7.12 -0.18
C GLY A 240 -6.69 -6.39 -1.23
N VAL A 241 -7.30 -5.41 -1.88
CA VAL A 241 -6.65 -4.59 -2.90
C VAL A 241 -7.02 -3.12 -2.74
N PHE A 242 -6.05 -2.24 -2.96
CA PHE A 242 -6.30 -0.81 -3.17
C PHE A 242 -6.54 -0.55 -4.65
N THR A 243 -7.61 0.18 -4.96
CA THR A 243 -7.97 0.50 -6.34
C THR A 243 -8.60 1.87 -6.49
N ASP A 244 -8.27 2.53 -7.60
CA ASP A 244 -8.91 3.78 -8.02
C ASP A 244 -10.27 3.53 -8.71
N PHE A 245 -10.63 2.25 -8.98
CA PHE A 245 -11.81 1.84 -9.75
C PHE A 245 -12.62 0.79 -8.99
N THR A 246 -13.23 1.18 -7.86
CA THR A 246 -13.96 0.28 -6.95
C THR A 246 -14.99 -0.60 -7.64
N HIS A 247 -15.74 -0.08 -8.63
CA HIS A 247 -16.74 -0.86 -9.36
C HIS A 247 -16.13 -2.05 -10.12
N THR A 248 -14.93 -1.89 -10.70
CA THR A 248 -14.22 -2.96 -11.40
C THR A 248 -13.73 -4.01 -10.41
N GLY A 249 -13.13 -3.58 -9.30
CA GLY A 249 -12.69 -4.49 -8.24
C GLY A 249 -13.84 -5.32 -7.63
N ILE A 250 -15.00 -4.71 -7.39
CA ILE A 250 -16.20 -5.43 -6.91
C ILE A 250 -16.68 -6.46 -7.94
N ALA A 251 -16.78 -6.08 -9.21
CA ALA A 251 -17.22 -6.99 -10.27
C ALA A 251 -16.27 -8.19 -10.42
N ALA A 252 -14.95 -7.94 -10.41
CA ALA A 252 -13.94 -8.99 -10.48
C ALA A 252 -13.98 -9.91 -9.25
N ARG A 253 -14.18 -9.36 -8.04
CA ARG A 253 -14.33 -10.16 -6.82
C ARG A 253 -15.58 -11.04 -6.90
N ALA A 254 -16.69 -10.53 -7.40
CA ALA A 254 -17.91 -11.31 -7.58
C ALA A 254 -17.71 -12.45 -8.61
N ALA A 255 -16.97 -12.20 -9.70
CA ALA A 255 -16.58 -13.24 -10.64
C ALA A 255 -15.72 -14.32 -9.98
N TYR A 256 -14.69 -13.93 -9.23
CA TYR A 256 -13.83 -14.86 -8.48
C TYR A 256 -14.62 -15.73 -7.49
N LEU A 257 -15.55 -15.14 -6.73
CA LEU A 257 -16.37 -15.89 -5.78
C LEU A 257 -17.28 -16.93 -6.46
N ARG A 258 -17.83 -16.62 -7.64
CA ARG A 258 -18.59 -17.59 -8.44
C ARG A 258 -17.73 -18.75 -8.92
N GLU A 259 -16.45 -18.52 -9.25
CA GLU A 259 -15.51 -19.60 -9.60
C GLU A 259 -15.32 -20.58 -8.44
N LEU A 260 -15.45 -20.10 -7.20
CA LEU A 260 -15.35 -20.89 -5.97
C LEU A 260 -16.70 -21.47 -5.50
N GLY A 261 -17.79 -21.26 -6.24
CA GLY A 261 -19.12 -21.78 -5.91
C GLY A 261 -19.92 -20.98 -4.87
N TRP A 262 -19.57 -19.70 -4.65
CA TRP A 262 -20.32 -18.77 -3.80
C TRP A 262 -21.33 -17.92 -4.58
#